data_AF-A0A074VE44-F1
#
_entry.id   AF-A0A074VE44-F1
#
_cell.length_a   1.000
_cell.length_b   1.000
_cell.length_c   1.000
_cell.angle_alpha   90.00
_cell.angle_beta   90.00
_cell.angle_gamma   90.00
#
_symmetry.space_group_name_H-M   'P 1'
#
loop_
_entity.id
_entity.type
_entity.pdbx_description
1 polymer ?
#
loop_
_entity_poly.entity_id
_entity_poly.type
_entity_poly.pdbx_seq_one_letter_code
_entity_poly.pdbx_strand_id
1 'polypeptide(L)'
;MNVNGYDTPEIRNCFVLLLKENNFDVRYEAITGLAKRLNKSVAQLIIQELSEDKIDDRMIELISYLRDVSLLPVLYQIKDKFGSSKKLNMCIENLEKLKVKIKFTQ
;
A
#
# COMPACT_ATOMS: atom_id res chain seq x y z
N MET A 1 -5.42 -2.53 -18.11
CA MET A 1 -5.53 -3.85 -18.77
C MET A 1 -4.38 -4.70 -18.28
N ASN A 2 -4.64 -5.87 -17.69
CA ASN A 2 -3.58 -6.84 -17.40
C ASN A 2 -3.29 -7.60 -18.70
N VAL A 3 -2.09 -7.43 -19.23
CA VAL A 3 -1.76 -7.79 -20.62
C VAL A 3 -1.52 -9.30 -20.79
N ASN A 4 -1.46 -10.08 -19.70
CA ASN A 4 -1.02 -11.49 -19.75
C ASN A 4 -1.95 -12.53 -19.08
N GLY A 5 -3.15 -12.18 -18.60
CA GLY A 5 -4.11 -13.18 -18.06
C GLY A 5 -3.72 -13.88 -16.74
N TYR A 6 -2.51 -13.66 -16.20
CA TYR A 6 -2.01 -14.28 -14.95
C TYR A 6 -2.49 -13.61 -13.64
N ASP A 7 -3.49 -12.73 -13.67
CA ASP A 7 -4.11 -12.23 -12.43
C ASP A 7 -5.44 -12.94 -12.23
N THR A 8 -5.36 -14.09 -11.57
CA THR A 8 -6.52 -14.91 -11.25
C THR A 8 -6.85 -14.80 -9.75
N PRO A 9 -8.10 -15.06 -9.34
CA PRO A 9 -8.47 -15.14 -7.92
C PRO A 9 -7.55 -16.06 -7.11
N GLU A 10 -7.11 -17.18 -7.69
CA GLU A 10 -6.23 -18.17 -7.05
C GLU A 10 -4.86 -17.57 -6.75
N ILE A 11 -4.27 -16.84 -7.70
CA ILE A 11 -2.98 -16.16 -7.49
C ILE A 11 -3.10 -15.08 -6.42
N ARG A 12 -4.22 -14.34 -6.39
CA ARG A 12 -4.48 -13.36 -5.33
C ARG A 12 -4.64 -14.03 -3.96
N ASN A 13 -5.31 -15.16 -3.89
CA ASN A 13 -5.44 -15.94 -2.65
C ASN A 13 -4.09 -16.48 -2.15
N CYS A 14 -3.20 -16.91 -3.05
CA CYS A 14 -1.84 -17.30 -2.66
C CYS A 14 -1.12 -16.16 -1.93
N PHE A 15 -1.20 -14.93 -2.45
CA PHE A 15 -0.62 -13.79 -1.74
C PHE A 15 -1.29 -13.51 -0.40
N VAL A 16 -2.61 -13.62 -0.29
CA VAL A 16 -3.33 -13.46 0.99
C VAL A 16 -2.86 -14.50 2.02
N LEU A 17 -2.59 -15.74 1.60
CA LEU A 17 -2.05 -16.78 2.49
C LEU A 17 -0.64 -16.42 2.99
N LEU A 18 0.22 -15.89 2.11
CA LEU A 18 1.58 -15.48 2.46
C LEU A 18 1.64 -14.31 3.47
N LEU A 19 0.55 -13.58 3.68
CA LEU A 19 0.46 -12.54 4.72
C LEU A 19 0.48 -13.12 6.14
N LYS A 20 0.24 -14.43 6.31
CA LYS A 20 0.28 -15.09 7.62
C LYS A 20 1.68 -15.62 7.98
N GLU A 21 2.64 -15.50 7.07
CA GLU A 21 4.00 -15.99 7.29
C GLU A 21 4.73 -15.12 8.31
N ASN A 22 5.50 -15.75 9.18
CA ASN A 22 6.28 -15.02 10.20
C ASN A 22 7.39 -14.16 9.58
N ASN A 23 7.86 -14.52 8.39
CA ASN A 23 8.92 -13.80 7.70
C ASN A 23 8.40 -12.50 7.05
N PHE A 24 8.94 -11.37 7.47
CA PHE A 24 8.56 -10.05 6.96
C PHE A 24 8.81 -9.90 5.45
N ASP A 25 9.92 -10.41 4.92
CA ASP A 25 10.22 -10.27 3.49
C ASP A 25 9.22 -11.07 2.63
N VAL A 26 8.73 -12.21 3.15
CA VAL A 26 7.67 -12.99 2.49
C VAL A 26 6.34 -12.22 2.50
N ARG A 27 5.97 -11.62 3.64
CA ARG A 27 4.77 -10.76 3.72
C ARG A 27 4.90 -9.54 2.81
N TYR A 28 6.05 -8.90 2.78
CA TYR A 28 6.33 -7.73 1.94
C TYR A 28 6.15 -8.03 0.45
N GLU A 29 6.71 -9.14 -0.04
CA GLU A 29 6.53 -9.57 -1.44
C GLU A 29 5.06 -9.88 -1.75
N ALA A 30 4.34 -10.47 -0.80
CA ALA A 30 2.92 -10.75 -0.97
C ALA A 30 2.08 -9.48 -1.09
N ILE A 31 2.35 -8.50 -0.24
CA ILE A 31 1.73 -7.16 -0.30
C ILE A 31 2.08 -6.47 -1.63
N THR A 32 3.34 -6.55 -2.07
CA THR A 32 3.81 -6.00 -3.35
C THR A 32 3.07 -6.63 -4.53
N GLY A 33 2.92 -7.95 -4.53
CA GLY A 33 2.16 -8.68 -5.54
C GLY A 33 0.70 -8.25 -5.58
N LEU A 34 0.08 -8.11 -4.41
CA LEU A 34 -1.31 -7.68 -4.26
C LEU A 34 -1.53 -6.22 -4.71
N ALA A 35 -0.63 -5.31 -4.35
CA ALA A 35 -0.72 -3.89 -4.69
C ALA A 35 -0.54 -3.64 -6.19
N LYS A 36 0.41 -4.33 -6.84
CA LYS A 36 0.60 -4.29 -8.30
C LYS A 36 -0.64 -4.74 -9.07
N ARG A 37 -1.49 -5.56 -8.44
CA ARG A 37 -2.76 -6.06 -9.00
C ARG A 37 -3.97 -5.19 -8.60
N LEU A 38 -3.73 -4.02 -8.01
CA LEU A 38 -4.71 -2.96 -7.71
C LEU A 38 -5.97 -3.43 -6.99
N ASN A 39 -5.84 -4.43 -6.11
CA ASN A 39 -6.98 -4.92 -5.36
C ASN A 39 -7.25 -3.99 -4.16
N LYS A 40 -8.45 -3.38 -4.08
CA LYS A 40 -8.80 -2.41 -3.04
C LYS A 40 -8.76 -2.98 -1.62
N SER A 41 -8.99 -4.29 -1.45
CA SER A 41 -8.89 -4.94 -0.14
C SER A 41 -7.46 -5.00 0.41
N VAL A 42 -6.46 -4.72 -0.42
CA VAL A 42 -5.03 -4.70 -0.06
C VAL A 42 -4.68 -3.47 0.76
N ALA A 43 -5.42 -2.37 0.56
CA ALA A 43 -5.25 -1.15 1.34
C ALA A 43 -5.43 -1.43 2.83
N GLN A 44 -6.50 -2.14 3.23
CA GLN A 44 -6.75 -2.48 4.64
C GLN A 44 -5.67 -3.40 5.24
N LEU A 45 -5.18 -4.36 4.45
CA LEU A 45 -4.10 -5.26 4.89
C LEU A 45 -2.78 -4.52 5.08
N ILE A 46 -2.46 -3.59 4.18
CA ILE A 46 -1.31 -2.71 4.33
C ILE A 46 -1.44 -1.87 5.60
N ILE A 47 -2.61 -1.28 5.85
CA ILE A 47 -2.88 -0.51 7.08
C ILE A 47 -2.65 -1.36 8.33
N GLN A 48 -3.11 -2.62 8.32
CA GLN A 48 -2.92 -3.54 9.44
C GLN A 48 -1.44 -3.84 9.68
N GLU A 49 -0.68 -4.21 8.65
CA GLU A 49 0.77 -4.46 8.77
C GLU A 49 1.55 -3.20 9.18
N LEU A 50 1.14 -2.02 8.72
CA LEU A 50 1.75 -0.76 9.15
C LEU A 50 1.53 -0.49 10.64
N SER A 51 0.46 -1.01 11.23
CA SER A 51 0.19 -0.79 12.65
C SER A 51 1.08 -1.63 13.59
N GLU A 52 1.68 -2.72 13.10
CA GLU A 52 2.50 -3.68 13.85
C GLU A 52 4.00 -3.29 14.03
N ASP A 53 4.29 -2.01 14.31
CA ASP A 53 5.61 -1.53 14.79
C ASP A 53 6.83 -1.65 13.86
N LYS A 54 6.70 -2.13 12.62
CA LYS A 54 7.79 -2.18 11.64
C LYS A 54 7.40 -1.54 10.31
N ILE A 55 7.21 -0.24 10.33
CA ILE A 55 7.10 0.53 9.08
C ILE A 55 8.51 0.87 8.62
N ASP A 56 8.96 0.21 7.56
CA ASP A 56 10.15 0.61 6.85
C ASP A 56 9.82 1.39 5.57
N ASP A 57 10.86 1.97 4.99
CA ASP A 57 10.79 2.75 3.75
C ASP A 57 10.30 1.96 2.53
N ARG A 58 10.25 0.62 2.60
CA ARG A 58 9.73 -0.24 1.53
C ARG A 58 8.20 -0.26 1.57
N MET A 59 7.60 -0.32 2.76
CA MET A 59 6.13 -0.29 2.92
C MET A 59 5.52 1.04 2.45
N ILE A 60 6.21 2.16 2.70
CA ILE A 60 5.78 3.48 2.23
C ILE A 60 5.77 3.54 0.69
N GLU A 61 6.78 2.96 0.05
CA GLU A 61 6.88 2.90 -1.41
C GLU A 61 5.73 2.09 -2.01
N LEU A 62 5.35 1.01 -1.34
CA LEU A 62 4.22 0.16 -1.67
C LEU A 62 2.88 0.90 -1.67
N ILE A 63 2.64 1.72 -0.65
CA ILE A 63 1.45 2.58 -0.54
C ILE A 63 1.37 3.57 -1.71
N SER A 64 2.51 4.11 -2.14
CA SER A 64 2.56 5.06 -3.25
C SER A 64 2.07 4.45 -4.58
N TYR A 65 2.27 3.14 -4.78
CA TYR A 65 1.78 2.44 -5.97
C TYR A 65 0.26 2.28 -6.00
N LEU A 66 -0.39 2.18 -4.84
CA LEU A 66 -1.85 2.05 -4.78
C LEU A 66 -2.57 3.30 -5.28
N ARG A 67 -1.91 4.47 -5.20
CA ARG A 67 -2.48 5.77 -5.60
C ARG A 67 -3.88 6.02 -5.02
N ASP A 68 -4.14 5.47 -3.84
CA ASP A 68 -5.43 5.56 -3.17
C ASP A 68 -5.42 6.70 -2.16
N VAL A 69 -6.19 7.75 -2.45
CA VAL A 69 -6.29 8.95 -1.62
C VAL A 69 -6.92 8.66 -0.25
N SER A 70 -7.64 7.54 -0.08
CA SER A 70 -8.18 7.14 1.22
C SER A 70 -7.09 6.72 2.22
N LEU A 71 -5.85 6.53 1.76
CA LEU A 71 -4.71 6.16 2.60
C LEU A 71 -4.07 7.35 3.32
N LEU A 72 -4.41 8.59 2.93
CA LEU A 72 -3.86 9.81 3.54
C LEU A 72 -3.97 9.84 5.08
N PRO A 73 -5.13 9.55 5.71
CA PRO A 73 -5.24 9.53 7.17
C PRO A 73 -4.26 8.56 7.84
N VAL A 74 -4.02 7.40 7.23
CA VAL A 74 -3.10 6.40 7.77
C VAL A 74 -1.66 6.87 7.63
N LEU A 75 -1.28 7.45 6.49
CA LEU A 75 0.06 8.01 6.32
C LEU A 75 0.36 9.13 7.31
N TYR A 76 -0.65 9.94 7.68
CA TYR A 76 -0.50 10.93 8.75
C TYR A 76 -0.33 10.28 10.12
N GLN A 77 -1.11 9.26 10.46
CA GLN A 77 -0.94 8.51 11.72
C GLN A 77 0.46 7.88 11.83
N ILE A 78 0.99 7.37 10.72
CA ILE A 78 2.35 6.81 10.64
C ILE A 78 3.38 7.90 10.89
N LYS A 79 3.21 9.07 10.25
CA LYS A 79 4.09 10.22 10.44
C LYS A 79 4.11 10.69 11.90
N ASP A 80 2.95 10.68 12.56
CA ASP A 80 2.81 11.08 13.95
C ASP A 80 3.41 10.03 14.91
N LYS A 81 3.22 8.74 14.65
CA LYS A 81 3.69 7.64 15.52
C LYS A 81 5.20 7.37 15.37
N PHE A 82 5.72 7.37 14.15
CA PHE A 82 7.09 6.93 13.84
C PHE A 82 8.01 8.06 13.38
N GLY A 83 7.47 9.27 13.24
CA GLY A 83 8.19 10.43 12.74
C GLY A 83 8.17 10.53 11.21
N SER A 84 8.73 11.63 10.72
CA SER A 84 8.72 11.96 9.31
C SER A 84 9.92 11.33 8.60
N SER A 85 9.68 10.68 7.44
CA SER A 85 10.75 10.32 6.49
C SER A 85 10.57 11.04 5.16
N LYS A 86 11.65 11.14 4.37
CA LYS A 86 11.60 11.75 3.02
C LYS A 86 10.62 11.00 2.12
N LYS A 87 10.63 9.67 2.15
CA LYS A 87 9.70 8.82 1.38
C LYS A 87 8.26 9.03 1.84
N LEU A 88 8.02 9.09 3.16
CA LEU A 88 6.67 9.28 3.71
C LEU A 88 6.06 10.61 3.25
N ASN A 89 6.83 11.70 3.37
CA ASN A 89 6.39 13.01 2.93
C ASN A 89 6.11 13.04 1.43
N MET A 90 6.97 12.41 0.61
CA MET A 90 6.77 12.35 -0.83
C MET A 90 5.52 11.55 -1.21
N CYS A 91 5.24 10.46 -0.50
CA CYS A 91 4.02 9.68 -0.69
C CYS A 91 2.76 10.50 -0.35
N ILE A 92 2.76 11.19 0.80
CA ILE A 92 1.66 12.07 1.21
C ILE A 92 1.44 13.18 0.19
N GLU A 93 2.51 13.86 -0.24
CA GLU A 93 2.42 14.95 -1.22
C GLU A 93 1.84 14.47 -2.56
N ASN A 94 2.27 13.30 -3.05
CA ASN A 94 1.75 12.72 -4.28
C ASN A 94 0.26 12.39 -4.19
N LEU A 95 -0.20 11.86 -3.05
CA LEU A 95 -1.62 11.56 -2.84
C LEU A 95 -2.47 12.82 -2.65
N GLU A 96 -1.97 13.86 -1.98
CA GLU A 96 -2.66 15.16 -1.89
C GLU A 96 -2.79 15.81 -3.28
N LYS A 97 -1.73 15.81 -4.10
CA LYS A 97 -1.81 16.27 -5.50
C LYS A 97 -2.85 15.49 -6.31
N LEU A 98 -2.93 14.17 -6.10
CA LEU A 98 -3.90 13.33 -6.78
C LEU A 98 -5.34 13.65 -6.34
N LYS A 99 -5.58 13.83 -5.05
CA LYS A 99 -6.88 14.21 -4.46
C LYS A 99 -7.38 15.54 -5.01
N VAL A 100 -6.50 16.52 -5.12
CA VAL A 100 -6.78 17.82 -5.75
C VAL A 100 -7.20 17.61 -7.21
N LYS A 101 -6.42 16.85 -7.99
CA LYS A 101 -6.74 16.59 -9.41
C LYS A 101 -8.10 15.90 -9.60
N ILE A 102 -8.46 14.95 -8.75
CA ILE A 102 -9.76 14.26 -8.81
C ILE A 102 -10.92 15.22 -8.57
N LYS A 103 -10.77 16.18 -7.64
CA LYS A 103 -11.80 17.20 -7.34
C LYS A 103 -12.08 18.17 -8.49
N PHE A 104 -11.13 18.39 -9.39
CA PHE A 104 -11.26 19.31 -10.53
C PHE A 104 -11.68 18.61 -11.84
N THR A 105 -11.95 17.30 -11.81
CA THR A 105 -12.39 16.53 -12.99
C THR A 105 -13.86 16.06 -12.88
N GLN A 106 -14.61 16.58 -11.90
CA GLN A 106 -16.06 16.43 -11.72
C GLN A 106 -16.73 17.78 -11.91
#